data_AF-A0A7W3Y3M9-F1
#
_entry.id   AF-A0A7W3Y3M9-F1
#
_cell.length_a   1.000
_cell.length_b   1.000
_cell.length_c   1.000
_cell.angle_alpha   90.00
_cell.angle_beta   90.00
_cell.angle_gamma   90.00
#
_symmetry.space_group_name_H-M   'P 1'
#
loop_
_entity.id
_entity.type
_entity.pdbx_description
1 polymer ?
#
loop_
_entity_poly.entity_id
_entity_poly.type
_entity_poly.pdbx_seq_one_letter_code
_entity_poly.pdbx_strand_id
1 'polypeptide(L)'
;MEMSVMGREMSAFAAEFRSLVEALDPATGWFAAFGRRVPEDMDAWSAGRELPPRDVVADLLQDLAARYGAGEAERRGRRIRSRYELAQRARDSRPDAREDLTRRLGREDQAEIDAHRHGQELAAAERAARLAGRHEEAERLTALRLWAGDDEERARGRRADLRRRLNALPARAESAVPPQAP
;
A
#
# COMPACT_ATOMS: atom_id res chain seq x y z
N MET A 1 8.48 -1.75 -30.49
CA MET A 1 8.80 -0.84 -29.38
C MET A 1 9.11 -1.72 -28.18
N GLU A 2 10.38 -1.95 -27.85
CA GLU A 2 10.74 -2.80 -26.71
C GLU A 2 10.26 -2.14 -25.42
N MET A 3 9.32 -2.78 -24.73
CA MET A 3 8.98 -2.39 -23.37
C MET A 3 10.20 -2.61 -22.48
N SER A 4 10.61 -1.60 -21.71
CA SER A 4 11.64 -1.76 -20.69
C SER A 4 11.29 -2.91 -19.74
N VAL A 5 12.29 -3.53 -19.09
CA VAL A 5 12.05 -4.59 -18.10
C VAL A 5 10.98 -4.17 -17.09
N MET A 6 11.06 -2.93 -16.61
CA MET A 6 10.03 -2.30 -15.79
C MET A 6 8.64 -2.40 -16.40
N GLY A 7 8.46 -1.89 -17.62
CA GLY A 7 7.16 -1.82 -18.27
C GLY A 7 6.53 -3.21 -18.39
N ARG A 8 7.34 -4.22 -18.67
CA ARG A 8 6.88 -5.62 -18.75
C ARG A 8 6.43 -6.15 -17.40
N GLU A 9 7.26 -6.00 -16.36
CA GLU A 9 6.90 -6.52 -15.03
C GLU A 9 5.71 -5.78 -14.41
N MET A 10 5.62 -4.47 -14.58
CA MET A 10 4.48 -3.66 -14.14
C MET A 10 3.19 -4.07 -14.86
N SER A 11 3.24 -4.27 -16.18
CA SER A 11 2.08 -4.72 -16.95
C SER A 11 1.63 -6.12 -16.56
N ALA A 12 2.58 -7.03 -16.29
CA ALA A 12 2.28 -8.39 -15.85
C ALA A 12 1.64 -8.40 -14.45
N PHE A 13 2.15 -7.59 -13.53
CA PHE A 13 1.52 -7.40 -12.21
C PHE A 13 0.11 -6.80 -12.35
N ALA A 14 -0.06 -5.74 -13.13
CA ALA A 14 -1.34 -5.07 -13.29
C ALA A 14 -2.41 -6.01 -13.87
N ALA A 15 -2.04 -6.90 -14.79
CA ALA A 15 -2.96 -7.91 -15.32
C ALA A 15 -3.43 -8.89 -14.23
N GLU A 16 -2.52 -9.41 -13.40
CA GLU A 16 -2.89 -10.28 -12.26
C GLU A 16 -3.70 -9.52 -11.20
N PHE A 17 -3.36 -8.26 -10.94
CA PHE A 17 -4.06 -7.42 -9.98
C PHE A 17 -5.50 -7.14 -10.42
N ARG A 18 -5.73 -6.79 -11.69
CA ARG A 18 -7.08 -6.64 -12.25
C ARG A 18 -7.88 -7.93 -12.14
N SER A 19 -7.29 -9.07 -12.51
CA SER A 19 -7.92 -10.38 -12.38
C SER A 19 -8.30 -10.72 -10.93
N LEU A 20 -7.48 -10.31 -9.94
CA LEU A 20 -7.83 -10.43 -8.53
C LEU A 20 -9.03 -9.55 -8.17
N VAL A 21 -8.98 -8.26 -8.52
CA VAL A 21 -10.02 -7.27 -8.19
C VAL A 21 -11.36 -7.62 -8.85
N GLU A 22 -11.35 -8.04 -10.13
CA GLU A 22 -12.54 -8.47 -10.87
C GLU A 22 -13.22 -9.71 -10.25
N ALA A 23 -12.48 -10.51 -9.48
CA ALA A 23 -13.04 -11.66 -8.80
C ALA A 23 -13.72 -11.32 -7.46
N LEU A 24 -13.46 -10.12 -6.92
CA LEU A 24 -14.02 -9.64 -5.66
C LEU A 24 -15.38 -8.96 -5.88
N ASP A 25 -16.15 -8.87 -4.79
CA ASP A 25 -17.44 -8.19 -4.80
C ASP A 25 -17.24 -6.70 -4.49
N PRO A 26 -17.59 -5.77 -5.40
CA PRO A 26 -17.42 -4.34 -5.17
C PRO A 26 -18.40 -3.77 -4.13
N ALA A 27 -19.40 -4.54 -3.70
CA ALA A 27 -20.40 -4.12 -2.72
C ALA A 27 -20.12 -4.61 -1.30
N THR A 28 -19.22 -5.58 -1.10
CA THR A 28 -19.00 -6.23 0.21
C THR A 28 -17.52 -6.41 0.54
N GLY A 29 -17.22 -6.73 1.80
CA GLY A 29 -15.86 -6.98 2.27
C GLY A 29 -15.01 -5.72 2.46
N TRP A 30 -13.73 -5.94 2.76
CA TRP A 30 -12.76 -4.88 2.95
C TRP A 30 -12.53 -4.09 1.65
N PHE A 31 -12.49 -4.77 0.50
CA PHE A 31 -12.31 -4.19 -0.83
C PHE A 31 -13.35 -3.12 -1.14
N ALA A 32 -14.63 -3.37 -0.84
CA ALA A 32 -15.68 -2.37 -1.05
C ALA A 32 -15.49 -1.13 -0.16
N ALA A 33 -15.15 -1.32 1.12
CA ALA A 33 -14.92 -0.21 2.05
C ALA A 33 -13.67 0.60 1.68
N PHE A 34 -12.58 -0.09 1.35
CA PHE A 34 -11.30 0.50 1.01
C PHE A 34 -11.32 1.20 -0.35
N GLY A 35 -11.85 0.54 -1.40
CA GLY A 35 -11.90 1.08 -2.75
C GLY A 35 -12.67 2.39 -2.87
N ARG A 36 -13.70 2.60 -2.03
CA ARG A 36 -14.41 3.89 -1.95
C ARG A 36 -13.58 5.02 -1.36
N ARG A 37 -12.58 4.71 -0.54
CA ARG A 37 -11.70 5.71 0.10
C ARG A 37 -10.53 6.13 -0.79
N VAL A 38 -10.12 5.25 -1.71
CA VAL A 38 -8.93 5.46 -2.56
C VAL A 38 -9.17 5.09 -4.04
N PRO A 39 -10.22 5.64 -4.69
CA PRO A 39 -10.58 5.25 -6.05
C PRO A 39 -9.45 5.55 -7.06
N GLU A 40 -8.75 6.67 -6.91
CA GLU A 40 -7.66 7.07 -7.81
C GLU A 40 -6.45 6.13 -7.71
N ASP A 41 -6.13 5.67 -6.49
CA ASP A 41 -5.06 4.70 -6.27
C ASP A 41 -5.41 3.35 -6.88
N MET A 42 -6.67 2.92 -6.73
CA MET A 42 -7.15 1.68 -7.33
C MET A 42 -7.02 1.69 -8.85
N ASP A 43 -7.35 2.81 -9.48
CA ASP A 43 -7.18 3.02 -10.92
C ASP A 43 -5.70 3.02 -11.31
N ALA A 44 -4.83 3.67 -10.52
CA ALA A 44 -3.39 3.70 -10.78
C ALA A 44 -2.76 2.31 -10.71
N TRP A 45 -3.16 1.48 -9.74
CA TRP A 45 -2.66 0.11 -9.60
C TRP A 45 -3.20 -0.81 -10.68
N SER A 46 -4.49 -0.70 -11.01
CA SER A 46 -5.12 -1.46 -12.09
C SER A 46 -4.53 -1.11 -13.46
N ALA A 47 -4.10 0.13 -13.66
CA ALA A 47 -3.41 0.57 -14.87
C ALA A 47 -1.90 0.25 -14.89
N GLY A 48 -1.33 -0.27 -13.78
CA GLY A 48 0.10 -0.53 -13.67
C GLY A 48 0.97 0.73 -13.64
N ARG A 49 0.39 1.90 -13.34
CA ARG A 49 1.12 3.16 -13.14
C ARG A 49 1.86 3.16 -11.80
N GLU A 50 1.24 2.56 -10.80
CA GLU A 50 1.81 2.40 -9.47
C GLU A 50 1.72 0.94 -8.98
N LEU A 51 2.54 0.59 -7.98
CA LEU A 51 2.38 -0.65 -7.23
C LEU A 51 1.62 -0.35 -5.94
N PRO A 52 0.58 -1.13 -5.60
CA PRO A 52 -0.09 -1.00 -4.31
C PRO A 52 0.87 -1.31 -3.17
N PRO A 53 0.59 -0.84 -1.95
CA PRO A 53 1.22 -1.37 -0.74
C PRO A 53 1.01 -2.89 -0.61
N ARG A 54 1.98 -3.59 -0.01
CA ARG A 54 1.92 -5.07 0.15
C ARG A 54 0.74 -5.51 1.03
N ASP A 55 0.43 -4.73 2.05
CA ASP A 55 -0.70 -4.97 2.96
C ASP A 55 -2.04 -4.95 2.22
N VAL A 56 -2.22 -4.02 1.27
CA VAL A 56 -3.42 -3.98 0.42
C VAL A 56 -3.60 -5.28 -0.35
N VAL A 57 -2.53 -5.81 -0.97
CA VAL A 57 -2.61 -7.09 -1.68
C VAL A 57 -2.96 -8.24 -0.71
N ALA A 58 -2.44 -8.20 0.52
CA ALA A 58 -2.75 -9.21 1.52
C ALA A 58 -4.23 -9.20 1.91
N ASP A 59 -4.84 -8.02 2.11
CA ASP A 59 -6.25 -7.91 2.46
C ASP A 59 -7.19 -8.30 1.32
N LEU A 60 -6.86 -7.93 0.07
CA LEU A 60 -7.61 -8.40 -1.09
C LEU A 60 -7.61 -9.94 -1.19
N LEU A 61 -6.52 -10.60 -0.78
CA LEU A 61 -6.47 -12.05 -0.71
C LEU A 61 -7.29 -12.62 0.45
N GLN A 62 -7.47 -11.88 1.55
CA GLN A 62 -8.38 -12.28 2.64
C GLN A 62 -9.84 -12.20 2.19
N ASP A 63 -10.23 -11.13 1.50
CA ASP A 63 -11.57 -11.03 0.90
C ASP A 63 -11.80 -12.15 -0.13
N LEU A 64 -10.78 -12.46 -0.93
CA LEU A 64 -10.84 -13.59 -1.86
C LEU A 64 -11.02 -14.92 -1.11
N ALA A 65 -10.35 -15.11 0.04
CA ALA A 65 -10.48 -16.30 0.86
C ALA A 65 -11.87 -16.42 1.49
N ALA A 66 -12.44 -15.29 1.95
CA ALA A 66 -13.81 -15.25 2.47
C ALA A 66 -14.84 -15.66 1.40
N ARG A 67 -14.57 -15.35 0.13
CA ARG A 67 -15.48 -15.63 -0.99
C ARG A 67 -15.31 -17.02 -1.61
N TYR A 68 -14.08 -17.46 -1.87
CA TYR A 68 -13.78 -18.68 -2.63
C TYR A 68 -13.01 -19.74 -1.81
N GLY A 69 -12.77 -19.48 -0.53
CA GLY A 69 -12.03 -20.36 0.37
C GLY A 69 -10.52 -20.16 0.33
N ALA A 70 -9.85 -20.57 1.41
CA ALA A 70 -8.41 -20.40 1.60
C ALA A 70 -7.56 -21.02 0.49
N GLY A 71 -7.97 -22.18 -0.04
CA GLY A 71 -7.22 -22.87 -1.11
C GLY A 71 -7.16 -22.10 -2.43
N GLU A 72 -8.21 -21.37 -2.81
CA GLU A 72 -8.18 -20.49 -3.98
C GLU A 72 -7.30 -19.27 -3.72
N ALA A 73 -7.50 -18.64 -2.57
CA ALA A 73 -6.73 -17.46 -2.17
C ALA A 73 -5.24 -17.74 -2.10
N GLU A 74 -4.83 -18.92 -1.63
CA GLU A 74 -3.41 -19.27 -1.58
C GLU A 74 -2.81 -19.47 -2.98
N ARG A 75 -3.53 -20.14 -3.90
CA ARG A 75 -3.06 -20.34 -5.28
C ARG A 75 -2.91 -19.02 -6.03
N ARG A 76 -3.92 -18.14 -5.97
CA ARG A 76 -3.84 -16.79 -6.53
C ARG A 76 -2.79 -15.94 -5.82
N GLY A 77 -2.71 -16.05 -4.50
CA GLY A 77 -1.75 -15.36 -3.65
C GLY A 77 -0.30 -15.64 -4.07
N ARG A 78 0.06 -16.88 -4.35
CA ARG A 78 1.41 -17.22 -4.83
C ARG A 78 1.75 -16.53 -6.16
N ARG A 79 0.80 -16.53 -7.12
CA ARG A 79 0.98 -15.88 -8.43
C ARG A 79 1.17 -14.37 -8.28
N ILE A 80 0.27 -13.68 -7.60
CA ILE A 80 0.33 -12.22 -7.48
C ILE A 80 1.53 -11.75 -6.67
N ARG A 81 1.93 -12.48 -5.60
CA ARG A 81 3.15 -12.16 -4.84
C ARG A 81 4.41 -12.28 -5.69
N SER A 82 4.51 -13.31 -6.54
CA SER A 82 5.65 -13.47 -7.46
C SER A 82 5.73 -12.31 -8.47
N ARG A 83 4.60 -11.91 -9.07
CA ARG A 83 4.58 -10.73 -9.97
C ARG A 83 4.92 -9.44 -9.23
N TYR A 84 4.41 -9.27 -8.03
CA TYR A 84 4.69 -8.11 -7.20
C TYR A 84 6.19 -7.98 -6.93
N GLU A 85 6.88 -9.08 -6.60
CA GLU A 85 8.33 -9.06 -6.36
C GLU A 85 9.13 -8.70 -7.60
N LEU A 86 8.77 -9.23 -8.78
CA LEU A 86 9.44 -8.89 -10.04
C LEU A 86 9.26 -7.40 -10.38
N ALA A 87 8.03 -6.90 -10.29
CA ALA A 87 7.72 -5.50 -10.54
C ALA A 87 8.43 -4.58 -9.53
N GLN A 88 8.45 -4.95 -8.25
CA GLN A 88 9.15 -4.19 -7.22
C GLN A 88 10.67 -4.16 -7.48
N ARG A 89 11.29 -5.30 -7.80
CA ARG A 89 12.73 -5.35 -8.11
C ARG A 89 13.07 -4.51 -9.34
N ALA A 90 12.23 -4.56 -10.38
CA ALA A 90 12.42 -3.71 -11.54
C ALA A 90 12.36 -2.22 -11.14
N ARG A 91 11.37 -1.80 -10.32
CA ARG A 91 11.25 -0.45 -9.72
C ARG A 91 12.49 -0.03 -8.96
N ASP A 92 12.97 -0.89 -8.08
CA ASP A 92 14.10 -0.61 -7.21
C ASP A 92 15.43 -0.61 -7.99
N SER A 93 15.48 -1.11 -9.23
CA SER A 93 16.67 -1.10 -10.10
C SER A 93 16.83 0.18 -10.94
N ARG A 94 15.89 1.12 -10.86
CA ARG A 94 15.97 2.38 -11.63
C ARG A 94 17.02 3.33 -11.07
N PRO A 95 17.63 4.19 -11.91
CA PRO A 95 18.56 5.22 -11.45
C PRO A 95 17.96 6.17 -10.40
N ASP A 96 16.67 6.48 -10.50
CA ASP A 96 15.92 7.35 -9.59
C ASP A 96 15.23 6.59 -8.44
N ALA A 97 15.48 5.30 -8.27
CA ALA A 97 14.82 4.47 -7.25
C ALA A 97 14.99 5.01 -5.84
N ARG A 98 16.18 5.51 -5.50
CA ARG A 98 16.45 6.09 -4.17
C ARG A 98 15.59 7.34 -3.92
N GLU A 99 15.42 8.19 -4.92
CA GLU A 99 14.58 9.39 -4.81
C GLU A 99 13.10 9.02 -4.70
N ASP A 100 12.60 8.08 -5.52
CA ASP A 100 11.22 7.57 -5.43
C ASP A 100 10.93 6.99 -4.05
N LEU A 101 11.82 6.14 -3.54
CA LEU A 101 11.66 5.53 -2.22
C LEU A 101 11.69 6.54 -1.09
N THR A 102 12.59 7.53 -1.12
CA THR A 102 12.65 8.60 -0.10
C THR A 102 11.39 9.46 -0.13
N ARG A 103 10.91 9.84 -1.32
CA ARG A 103 9.64 10.58 -1.46
C ARG A 103 8.47 9.79 -0.88
N ARG A 104 8.37 8.50 -1.20
CA ARG A 104 7.34 7.61 -0.65
C ARG A 104 7.45 7.47 0.86
N LEU A 105 8.67 7.36 1.39
CA LEU A 105 8.90 7.29 2.83
C LEU A 105 8.35 8.52 3.54
N GLY A 106 8.59 9.72 3.00
CA GLY A 106 8.03 10.95 3.56
C GLY A 106 6.49 10.99 3.53
N ARG A 107 5.85 10.38 2.52
CA ARG A 107 4.38 10.25 2.48
C ARG A 107 3.86 9.32 3.57
N GLU A 108 4.52 8.18 3.81
CA GLU A 108 4.13 7.26 4.89
C GLU A 108 4.42 7.86 6.29
N ASP A 109 5.49 8.64 6.45
CA ASP A 109 5.75 9.39 7.68
C ASP A 109 4.61 10.39 7.97
N GLN A 110 4.17 11.13 6.96
CA GLN A 110 3.05 12.05 7.09
C GLN A 110 1.73 11.31 7.36
N ALA A 111 1.49 10.19 6.68
CA ALA A 111 0.30 9.36 6.88
C ALA A 111 0.20 8.80 8.32
N GLU A 112 1.31 8.36 8.92
CA GLU A 112 1.32 7.93 10.33
C GLU A 112 0.94 9.08 11.27
N ILE A 113 1.50 10.28 11.05
CA ILE A 113 1.18 11.48 11.86
C ILE A 113 -0.30 11.84 11.73
N ASP A 114 -0.83 11.85 10.51
CA ASP A 114 -2.21 12.24 10.25
C ASP A 114 -3.19 11.20 10.81
N ALA A 115 -2.92 9.91 10.64
CA ALA A 115 -3.73 8.83 11.22
C ALA A 115 -3.74 8.90 12.76
N HIS A 116 -2.57 9.12 13.37
CA HIS A 116 -2.44 9.28 14.82
C HIS A 116 -3.25 10.47 15.33
N ARG A 117 -3.10 11.65 14.71
CA ARG A 117 -3.84 12.87 15.07
C ARG A 117 -5.35 12.65 14.93
N HIS A 118 -5.78 12.08 13.81
CA HIS A 118 -7.19 11.78 13.58
C HIS A 118 -7.76 10.82 14.64
N GLY A 119 -7.00 9.80 15.02
CA GLY A 119 -7.36 8.89 16.12
C GLY A 119 -7.55 9.61 17.46
N GLN A 120 -6.71 10.60 17.77
CA GLN A 120 -6.86 11.44 18.98
C GLN A 120 -8.11 12.32 18.94
N GLU A 121 -8.40 12.94 17.79
CA GLU A 121 -9.61 13.74 17.57
C GLU A 121 -10.88 12.90 17.76
N LEU A 122 -10.92 11.71 17.14
CA LEU A 122 -12.02 10.77 17.29
C LEU A 122 -12.18 10.32 18.75
N ALA A 123 -11.08 10.05 19.47
CA ALA A 123 -11.14 9.68 20.88
C ALA A 123 -11.72 10.81 21.76
N ALA A 124 -11.41 12.07 21.45
CA ALA A 124 -11.97 13.22 22.15
C ALA A 124 -13.47 13.38 21.87
N ALA A 125 -13.87 13.29 20.60
CA ALA A 125 -15.28 13.31 20.20
C ALA A 125 -16.09 12.16 20.82
N GLU A 126 -15.52 10.95 20.84
CA GLU A 126 -16.11 9.76 21.43
C GLU A 126 -16.42 9.97 22.93
N ARG A 127 -15.46 10.53 23.69
CA ARG A 127 -15.66 10.87 25.10
C ARG A 127 -16.76 11.92 25.29
N ALA A 128 -16.78 12.96 24.46
CA ALA A 128 -17.81 14.01 24.54
C ALA A 128 -19.21 13.45 24.22
N ALA A 129 -19.35 12.58 23.23
CA ALA A 129 -20.61 11.91 22.90
C ALA A 129 -21.12 11.05 24.07
N ARG A 130 -20.24 10.28 24.73
CA ARG A 130 -20.60 9.50 25.92
C ARG A 130 -21.08 10.37 27.08
N LEU A 131 -20.39 11.46 27.38
CA LEU A 131 -20.78 12.39 28.46
C LEU A 131 -22.14 13.04 28.17
N ALA A 132 -22.48 13.25 26.90
CA ALA A 132 -23.76 13.79 26.46
C ALA A 132 -24.88 12.74 26.33
N GLY A 133 -24.64 11.47 26.71
CA GLY A 133 -25.61 10.38 26.56
C GLY A 133 -25.91 9.97 25.12
N ARG A 134 -25.09 10.37 24.14
CA ARG A 134 -25.26 10.07 22.71
C ARG A 134 -24.57 8.74 22.36
N HIS A 135 -25.15 7.63 22.83
CA HIS A 135 -24.52 6.31 22.76
C HIS A 135 -24.28 5.82 21.32
N GLU A 136 -25.24 5.97 20.40
CA GLU A 136 -25.07 5.55 19.00
C GLU A 136 -23.94 6.31 18.29
N GLU A 137 -23.80 7.61 18.57
CA GLU A 137 -22.71 8.44 18.04
C GLU A 137 -21.36 7.99 18.60
N ALA A 138 -21.31 7.69 19.90
CA ALA A 138 -20.10 7.17 20.52
C ALA A 138 -19.67 5.83 19.89
N GLU A 139 -20.59 4.92 19.58
CA GLU A 139 -20.28 3.65 18.92
C GLU A 139 -19.74 3.86 17.48
N ARG A 140 -20.37 4.77 16.71
CA ARG A 140 -19.86 5.13 15.38
C ARG A 140 -18.44 5.70 15.46
N LEU A 141 -18.17 6.57 16.42
CA LEU A 141 -16.84 7.15 16.66
C LEU A 141 -15.82 6.10 17.10
N THR A 142 -16.22 5.12 17.91
CA THR A 142 -15.35 3.98 18.25
C THR A 142 -14.95 3.21 17.00
N ALA A 143 -15.88 2.92 16.09
CA ALA A 143 -15.57 2.22 14.84
C ALA A 143 -14.60 3.02 13.94
N LEU A 144 -14.81 4.33 13.80
CA LEU A 144 -13.89 5.20 13.08
C LEU A 144 -12.50 5.24 13.72
N ARG A 145 -12.42 5.23 15.05
CA ARG A 145 -11.15 5.23 15.77
C ARG A 145 -10.37 3.94 15.55
N LEU A 146 -11.05 2.80 15.43
CA LEU A 146 -10.42 1.53 15.07
C LEU A 146 -9.82 1.58 13.67
N TRP A 147 -10.51 2.19 12.71
CA TRP A 147 -9.97 2.44 11.37
C TRP A 147 -8.74 3.34 11.40
N ALA A 148 -8.76 4.43 12.16
CA ALA A 148 -7.59 5.31 12.29
C ALA A 148 -6.37 4.57 12.89
N GLY A 149 -6.59 3.67 13.84
CA GLY A 149 -5.54 2.81 14.40
C GLY A 149 -4.97 1.82 13.38
N ASP A 150 -5.81 1.22 12.54
CA ASP A 150 -5.37 0.36 11.44
C ASP A 150 -4.56 1.15 10.40
N ASP A 151 -5.00 2.36 10.06
CA ASP A 151 -4.28 3.27 9.15
C ASP A 151 -2.89 3.64 9.70
N GLU A 152 -2.76 3.91 11.01
CA GLU A 152 -1.48 4.18 11.67
C GLU A 152 -0.53 2.98 11.61
N GLU A 153 -1.01 1.77 11.92
CA GLU A 153 -0.19 0.55 11.88
C GLU A 153 0.25 0.21 10.44
N ARG A 154 -0.62 0.42 9.44
CA ARG A 154 -0.28 0.25 8.03
C ARG A 154 0.81 1.23 7.59
N ALA A 155 0.68 2.51 7.95
CA ALA A 155 1.70 3.51 7.65
C ALA A 155 3.05 3.11 8.25
N ARG A 156 3.05 2.61 9.49
CA ARG A 156 4.27 2.09 10.15
C ARG A 156 4.87 0.89 9.43
N GLY A 157 4.05 -0.10 9.05
CA GLY A 157 4.51 -1.27 8.31
C GLY A 157 5.10 -0.91 6.95
N ARG A 158 4.45 0.00 6.21
CA ARG A 158 4.93 0.51 4.92
C ARG A 158 6.22 1.31 5.07
N ARG A 159 6.34 2.13 6.12
CA ARG A 159 7.58 2.84 6.45
C ARG A 159 8.75 1.87 6.66
N ALA A 160 8.52 0.79 7.41
CA ALA A 160 9.54 -0.24 7.63
C ALA A 160 9.95 -0.95 6.33
N ASP A 161 8.99 -1.26 5.45
CA ASP A 161 9.25 -1.82 4.11
C ASP A 161 10.14 -0.90 3.26
N LEU A 162 9.78 0.38 3.18
CA LEU A 162 10.51 1.38 2.39
C LEU A 162 11.93 1.61 2.91
N ARG A 163 12.10 1.70 4.24
CA ARG A 163 13.44 1.81 4.87
C ARG A 163 14.31 0.59 4.56
N ARG A 164 13.75 -0.62 4.67
CA ARG A 164 14.47 -1.85 4.31
C ARG A 164 14.94 -1.83 2.86
N ARG A 165 14.09 -1.37 1.94
CA ARG A 165 14.41 -1.27 0.51
C ARG A 165 15.46 -0.21 0.23
N LEU A 166 15.37 0.97 0.85
CA LEU A 166 16.38 2.04 0.74
C LEU A 166 17.77 1.58 1.20
N ASN A 167 17.83 0.76 2.26
CA ASN A 167 19.06 0.19 2.79
C ASN A 167 19.62 -0.93 1.90
N ALA A 168 18.78 -1.60 1.12
CA ALA A 168 19.19 -2.65 0.18
C ALA A 168 19.68 -2.09 -1.16
N LEU A 169 19.39 -0.82 -1.48
CA LEU A 169 19.91 -0.18 -2.68
C LEU A 169 21.43 0.00 -2.57
N PRO A 170 22.19 -0.25 -3.66
CA PRO A 170 23.62 0.00 -3.65
C PRO A 170 23.91 1.46 -3.31
N ALA A 171 25.09 1.70 -2.71
CA ALA A 171 25.61 3.05 -2.56
C ALA A 171 25.64 3.70 -3.95
N ARG A 172 25.27 4.99 -4.02
CA ARG A 172 25.45 5.75 -5.26
C ARG A 172 26.93 5.64 -5.58
N ALA A 173 27.30 5.10 -6.73
CA ALA A 173 28.67 5.18 -7.19
C ALA A 173 28.97 6.68 -7.27
N GLU A 174 29.75 7.19 -6.31
CA GLU A 174 30.37 8.49 -6.45
C GLU A 174 31.11 8.43 -7.78
N SER A 175 30.71 9.29 -8.71
CA SER A 175 31.39 9.43 -9.98
C SER A 175 32.86 9.64 -9.66
N ALA A 176 33.68 8.61 -9.87
CA ALA A 176 35.12 8.70 -9.68
C ALA A 176 35.59 9.79 -10.65
N VAL A 177 35.83 10.98 -10.12
CA VAL A 177 36.53 12.03 -10.85
C VAL A 177 37.93 11.45 -11.06
N PRO A 178 38.34 11.14 -12.32
CA PRO A 178 39.69 10.68 -12.54
C PRO A 178 40.64 11.83 -12.16
N PRO A 179 41.78 11.55 -11.53
CA PRO A 179 42.76 12.58 -11.22
C PRO A 179 43.17 13.28 -12.51
N GLN A 180 42.94 14.59 -12.61
CA GLN A 180 43.47 15.39 -13.71
C GLN A 180 44.94 15.67 -13.42
N ALA A 181 45.83 15.18 -14.29
CA ALA A 181 47.21 15.62 -14.40
C ALA A 181 47.35 16.42 -15.71
N PRO A 182 48.09 17.53 -15.69
CA PRO A 182 49.51 17.46 -16.07
C PRO A 182 50.49 17.85 -14.95
#